data_AF-A0A1Q7F9M2-F1
#
_entry.id   AF-A0A1Q7F9M2-F1
#
_cell.length_a   1.000
_cell.length_b   1.000
_cell.length_c   1.000
_cell.angle_alpha   90.00
_cell.angle_beta   90.00
_cell.angle_gamma   90.00
#
_symmetry.space_group_name_H-M   'P 1'
#
loop_
_entity.id
_entity.type
_entity.pdbx_description
1 polymer ?
#
loop_
_entity_poly.entity_id
_entity_poly.type
_entity_poly.pdbx_seq_one_letter_code
_entity_poly.pdbx_strand_id
1 'polypeptide(L)'
;MKRKRTPKQVLKKHSLSLAVLGVLILWIALYSLSDPSTHIGSFFGNAIADWTGVLLTVVLTKHLYEKGSAESKQPKGRLPSAVLELLREHSLTLVLVATGIVWVFVFRAMNPESRWGQVVGNIVSEWTQVLGLVLLTKRLMEVGSKEH
;
A
#
# COMPACT_ATOMS: atom_id res chain seq x y z
N MET A 1 -21.35 -23.52 15.01
CA MET A 1 -22.20 -22.82 14.02
C MET A 1 -21.47 -21.61 13.43
N LYS A 2 -21.08 -21.63 12.14
CA LYS A 2 -20.54 -20.45 11.45
C LYS A 2 -21.71 -19.49 11.13
N ARG A 3 -21.82 -18.39 11.89
CA ARG A 3 -22.82 -17.34 11.70
C ARG A 3 -22.69 -16.78 10.26
N LYS A 4 -23.70 -17.01 9.40
CA LYS A 4 -23.75 -16.42 8.05
C LYS A 4 -23.80 -14.89 8.21
N ARG A 5 -22.74 -14.21 7.76
CA ARG A 5 -22.62 -12.74 7.85
C ARG A 5 -23.66 -12.09 6.94
N THR A 6 -24.34 -11.05 7.43
CA THR A 6 -25.30 -10.32 6.60
C THR A 6 -24.58 -9.49 5.54
N PRO A 7 -25.18 -9.24 4.36
CA PRO A 7 -24.56 -8.42 3.30
C PRO A 7 -24.12 -7.04 3.78
N LYS A 8 -24.92 -6.41 4.65
CA LYS A 8 -24.58 -5.12 5.30
C LYS A 8 -23.30 -5.20 6.15
N GLN A 9 -23.02 -6.32 6.81
CA GLN A 9 -21.78 -6.51 7.58
C GLN A 9 -20.56 -6.74 6.69
N VAL A 10 -20.73 -7.34 5.51
CA VAL A 10 -19.64 -7.48 4.53
C VAL A 10 -19.34 -6.12 3.87
N LEU A 11 -20.36 -5.37 3.46
CA LEU A 11 -20.19 -4.02 2.93
C LEU A 11 -19.50 -3.09 3.95
N LYS A 12 -19.94 -3.05 5.21
CA LYS A 12 -19.28 -2.23 6.25
C LYS A 12 -17.83 -2.65 6.50
N LYS A 13 -17.48 -3.91 6.27
CA LYS A 13 -16.13 -4.45 6.49
C LYS A 13 -15.17 -4.18 5.32
N HIS A 14 -15.69 -3.92 4.13
CA HIS A 14 -14.91 -3.70 2.90
C HIS A 14 -15.13 -2.32 2.28
N SER A 15 -15.99 -1.48 2.85
CA SER A 15 -16.35 -0.15 2.32
C SER A 15 -15.14 0.73 2.07
N LEU A 16 -14.16 0.73 2.99
CA LEU A 16 -12.94 1.53 2.82
C LEU A 16 -12.11 1.06 1.62
N SER A 17 -11.81 -0.23 1.51
CA SER A 17 -11.04 -0.77 0.38
C SER A 17 -11.77 -0.62 -0.96
N LEU A 18 -13.11 -0.75 -0.96
CA LEU A 18 -13.94 -0.55 -2.16
C LEU A 18 -14.00 0.92 -2.57
N ALA A 19 -14.09 1.85 -1.62
CA ALA A 19 -14.06 3.28 -1.90
C ALA A 19 -12.71 3.70 -2.50
N VAL A 20 -11.61 3.28 -1.87
CA VAL A 20 -10.25 3.55 -2.38
C VAL A 20 -10.05 2.94 -3.77
N LEU A 21 -10.52 1.72 -4.00
CA LEU A 21 -10.47 1.09 -5.33
C LEU A 21 -11.28 1.87 -6.36
N GLY A 22 -12.47 2.37 -6.00
CA GLY A 22 -13.30 3.20 -6.88
C GLY A 22 -12.60 4.50 -7.27
N VAL A 23 -11.93 5.16 -6.32
CA VAL A 23 -11.14 6.37 -6.58
C VAL A 23 -9.96 6.08 -7.51
N LEU A 24 -9.25 4.96 -7.29
CA LEU A 24 -8.16 4.55 -8.16
C LEU A 24 -8.63 4.28 -9.60
N ILE A 25 -9.75 3.56 -9.77
CA ILE A 25 -10.35 3.30 -11.08
C ILE A 25 -10.73 4.61 -11.77
N LEU A 26 -11.30 5.57 -11.02
CA LEU A 26 -11.62 6.89 -11.55
C LEU A 26 -10.37 7.60 -12.07
N TRP A 27 -9.27 7.62 -11.31
CA TRP A 27 -8.02 8.24 -11.77
C TRP A 27 -7.44 7.53 -13.00
N ILE A 28 -7.50 6.20 -13.06
CA ILE A 28 -7.08 5.44 -14.24
C ILE A 28 -7.92 5.82 -15.47
N ALA A 29 -9.25 5.94 -15.31
CA ALA A 29 -10.14 6.32 -16.40
C ALA A 29 -9.86 7.75 -16.89
N LEU A 30 -9.75 8.70 -15.96
CA LEU A 30 -9.42 10.09 -16.27
C LEU A 30 -8.06 10.20 -16.94
N TYR A 31 -7.04 9.52 -16.40
CA TYR A 31 -5.70 9.50 -16.97
C TYR A 31 -5.69 8.94 -18.38
N SER A 32 -6.41 7.83 -18.62
CA SER A 32 -6.50 7.16 -19.92
C SER A 32 -7.11 8.06 -21.01
N LEU A 33 -8.01 8.96 -20.63
CA LEU A 33 -8.67 9.91 -21.53
C LEU A 33 -7.92 11.25 -21.66
N SER A 34 -6.95 11.54 -20.79
CA SER A 34 -6.22 12.82 -20.76
C SER A 34 -4.83 12.76 -21.40
N ASP A 35 -4.35 13.85 -22.00
CA ASP A 35 -2.95 13.94 -22.46
C ASP A 35 -1.98 14.09 -21.28
N PRO A 36 -1.03 13.16 -21.07
CA PRO A 36 -0.06 13.19 -19.97
C PRO A 36 0.86 14.40 -19.96
N SER A 37 1.08 15.03 -21.12
CA SER A 37 1.93 16.21 -21.27
C SER A 37 1.27 17.49 -20.75
N THR A 38 -0.04 17.44 -20.47
CA THR A 38 -0.76 18.54 -19.84
C THR A 38 -0.64 18.48 -18.32
N HIS A 39 -0.74 19.65 -17.66
CA HIS A 39 -0.74 19.72 -16.19
C HIS A 39 -1.81 18.81 -15.55
N ILE A 40 -2.98 18.70 -16.17
CA ILE A 40 -4.10 17.88 -15.67
C ILE A 40 -3.80 16.39 -15.85
N GLY A 41 -3.29 15.99 -17.02
CA GLY A 41 -2.93 14.58 -17.26
C GLY A 41 -1.78 14.12 -16.37
N SER A 42 -0.75 14.96 -16.18
CA SER A 42 0.34 14.68 -15.23
C SER A 42 -0.19 14.52 -13.81
N PHE A 43 -1.11 15.39 -13.37
CA PHE A 43 -1.77 15.27 -12.06
C PHE A 43 -2.51 13.94 -11.89
N PHE A 44 -3.27 13.50 -12.90
CA PHE A 44 -3.95 12.19 -12.83
C PHE A 44 -2.97 11.03 -12.73
N GLY A 45 -1.85 11.09 -13.46
CA GLY A 45 -0.79 10.08 -13.38
C GLY A 45 -0.17 9.98 -11.99
N ASN A 46 0.12 11.12 -11.35
CA ASN A 46 0.60 11.17 -9.96
C ASN A 46 -0.45 10.61 -8.99
N ALA A 47 -1.71 11.05 -9.14
CA ALA A 47 -2.80 10.56 -8.30
C ALA A 47 -2.97 9.03 -8.39
N ILE A 48 -2.75 8.41 -9.55
CA ILE A 48 -2.75 6.94 -9.66
C ILE A 48 -1.70 6.33 -8.72
N ALA A 49 -0.49 6.85 -8.69
CA ALA A 49 0.57 6.33 -7.82
C ALA A 49 0.21 6.46 -6.34
N ASP A 50 -0.21 7.66 -5.92
CA ASP A 50 -0.58 7.96 -4.53
C ASP A 50 -1.73 7.06 -4.06
N TRP A 51 -2.81 6.96 -4.86
CA TRP A 51 -3.97 6.14 -4.53
C TRP A 51 -3.68 4.64 -4.60
N THR A 52 -2.70 4.23 -5.43
CA THR A 52 -2.19 2.85 -5.43
C THR A 52 -1.46 2.55 -4.11
N GLY A 53 -0.63 3.49 -3.63
CA GLY A 53 0.00 3.42 -2.31
C GLY A 53 -1.02 3.37 -1.17
N VAL A 54 -2.06 4.21 -1.20
CA VAL A 54 -3.16 4.19 -0.21
C VAL A 54 -3.89 2.84 -0.22
N LEU A 55 -4.24 2.31 -1.40
CA LEU A 55 -4.91 1.01 -1.52
C LEU A 55 -4.06 -0.09 -0.92
N LEU A 56 -2.76 -0.10 -1.25
CA LEU A 56 -1.80 -1.04 -0.70
C LEU A 56 -1.77 -0.93 0.82
N THR A 57 -1.57 0.26 1.39
CA THR A 57 -1.50 0.48 2.83
C THR A 57 -2.77 0.00 3.51
N VAL A 58 -3.96 0.37 3.02
CA VAL A 58 -5.25 -0.09 3.58
C VAL A 58 -5.39 -1.61 3.56
N VAL A 59 -4.91 -2.28 2.51
CA VAL A 59 -4.97 -3.74 2.39
C VAL A 59 -3.92 -4.41 3.26
N LEU A 60 -2.66 -3.97 3.20
CA LEU A 60 -1.56 -4.60 3.90
C LEU A 60 -1.67 -4.41 5.40
N THR A 61 -1.94 -3.19 5.89
CA THR A 61 -2.10 -2.94 7.35
C THR A 61 -3.29 -3.69 7.95
N LYS A 62 -4.30 -4.01 7.13
CA LYS A 62 -5.45 -4.82 7.55
C LYS A 62 -5.12 -6.30 7.72
N HIS A 63 -4.19 -6.85 6.93
CA HIS A 63 -3.96 -8.30 6.85
C HIS A 63 -2.57 -8.75 7.33
N LEU A 64 -1.58 -7.85 7.32
CA LEU A 64 -0.19 -8.13 7.67
C LEU A 64 0.18 -7.52 9.01
N TYR A 65 1.22 -8.11 9.61
CA TYR A 65 1.77 -7.75 10.90
C TYR A 65 3.20 -7.23 10.73
N GLU A 66 3.52 -6.18 11.48
CA GLU A 66 4.88 -5.64 11.67
C GLU A 66 5.08 -5.37 13.16
N LYS A 67 5.89 -6.20 13.80
CA LYS A 67 6.20 -6.07 15.22
C LYS A 67 6.93 -4.75 15.47
N GLY A 68 6.38 -3.94 16.37
CA GLY A 68 6.95 -2.65 16.76
C GLY A 68 6.63 -1.47 15.84
N SER A 69 5.94 -1.66 14.71
CA SER A 69 5.44 -0.52 13.91
C SER A 69 4.02 -0.12 14.33
N ALA A 70 3.78 1.20 14.40
CA ALA A 70 2.46 1.77 14.68
C ALA A 70 1.46 1.58 13.52
N GLU A 71 1.98 1.33 12.30
CA GLU A 71 1.19 1.24 11.07
C GLU A 71 0.43 -0.08 10.91
N SER A 72 0.68 -1.10 11.76
CA SER A 72 0.10 -2.43 11.54
C SER A 72 -0.32 -3.16 12.81
N LYS A 73 -1.02 -4.28 12.63
CA LYS A 73 -1.45 -5.12 13.74
C LYS A 73 -0.25 -5.75 14.44
N GLN A 74 -0.32 -5.81 15.77
CA GLN A 74 0.66 -6.57 16.55
C GLN A 74 0.30 -8.07 16.54
N PRO A 75 1.27 -8.96 16.30
CA PRO A 75 1.05 -10.40 16.30
C PRO A 75 0.68 -10.90 17.71
N LYS A 76 -0.32 -11.80 17.82
CA LYS A 76 -0.75 -12.42 19.10
C LYS A 76 -0.28 -13.87 19.18
N GLY A 77 0.26 -14.28 20.34
CA GLY A 77 0.77 -15.64 20.62
C GLY A 77 2.11 -15.94 19.92
N ARG A 78 2.77 -17.06 20.25
CA ARG A 78 4.02 -17.51 19.59
C ARG A 78 3.75 -18.64 18.60
N LEU A 79 4.50 -18.70 17.51
CA LEU A 79 4.46 -19.81 16.56
C LEU A 79 5.54 -20.85 16.90
N PRO A 80 5.37 -22.13 16.54
CA PRO A 80 6.30 -23.20 16.92
C PRO A 80 7.65 -23.15 16.20
N SER A 81 7.81 -22.33 15.15
CA SER A 81 9.05 -22.17 14.39
C SER A 81 9.51 -20.72 14.45
N ALA A 82 10.79 -20.51 14.76
CA ALA A 82 11.42 -19.19 14.79
C ALA A 82 11.37 -18.49 13.42
N VAL A 83 11.46 -19.24 12.33
CA VAL A 83 11.36 -18.69 10.96
C VAL A 83 9.93 -18.24 10.66
N LEU A 84 8.93 -19.05 11.02
CA LEU A 84 7.52 -18.67 10.84
C LEU A 84 7.13 -17.49 11.73
N GLU A 85 7.69 -17.42 12.93
CA GLU A 85 7.50 -16.28 13.82
C GLU A 85 8.12 -15.02 13.23
N LEU A 86 9.35 -15.07 12.71
CA LEU A 86 10.01 -13.92 12.07
C LEU A 86 9.26 -13.47 10.81
N LEU A 87 8.85 -14.40 9.94
CA LEU A 87 8.06 -14.11 8.74
C LEU A 87 6.72 -13.46 9.09
N ARG A 88 6.05 -13.92 10.14
CA ARG A 88 4.81 -13.29 10.62
C ARG A 88 5.09 -11.91 11.20
N GLU A 89 6.11 -11.79 12.04
CA GLU A 89 6.47 -10.54 12.71
C GLU A 89 6.91 -9.42 11.75
N HIS A 90 7.43 -9.77 10.57
CA HIS A 90 7.96 -8.83 9.57
C HIS A 90 7.19 -8.89 8.25
N SER A 91 5.99 -9.48 8.27
CA SER A 91 5.23 -9.79 7.06
C SER A 91 4.90 -8.54 6.23
N LEU A 92 4.66 -7.39 6.88
CA LEU A 92 4.42 -6.12 6.18
C LEU A 92 5.67 -5.68 5.40
N THR A 93 6.82 -5.59 6.06
CA THR A 93 8.08 -5.19 5.42
C THR A 93 8.46 -6.16 4.30
N LEU A 94 8.32 -7.47 4.52
CA LEU A 94 8.64 -8.49 3.52
C LEU A 94 7.77 -8.36 2.27
N VAL A 95 6.46 -8.13 2.43
CA VAL A 95 5.55 -7.93 1.30
C VAL A 95 5.81 -6.60 0.61
N LEU A 96 6.10 -5.52 1.34
CA LEU A 96 6.46 -4.23 0.75
C LEU A 96 7.74 -4.33 -0.08
N VAL A 97 8.77 -5.01 0.42
CA VAL A 97 10.02 -5.25 -0.32
C VAL A 97 9.76 -6.11 -1.56
N ALA A 98 9.05 -7.23 -1.42
CA ALA A 98 8.76 -8.12 -2.55
C ALA A 98 7.96 -7.41 -3.65
N THR A 99 6.91 -6.67 -3.28
CA THR A 99 6.09 -5.92 -4.24
C THR A 99 6.85 -4.72 -4.82
N GLY A 100 7.69 -4.05 -4.03
CA GLY A 100 8.57 -2.98 -4.52
C GLY A 100 9.57 -3.47 -5.55
N ILE A 101 10.16 -4.66 -5.35
CA ILE A 101 11.04 -5.31 -6.32
C ILE A 101 10.30 -5.56 -7.64
N VAL A 102 9.05 -6.06 -7.58
CA VAL A 102 8.21 -6.24 -8.78
C VAL A 102 8.03 -4.91 -9.51
N TRP A 103 7.69 -3.83 -8.80
CA TRP A 103 7.54 -2.51 -9.42
C TRP A 103 8.83 -1.98 -10.04
N VAL A 104 9.99 -2.19 -9.41
CA VAL A 104 11.29 -1.83 -9.98
C VAL A 104 11.56 -2.60 -11.27
N PHE A 105 11.23 -3.89 -11.33
CA PHE A 105 11.37 -4.67 -12.56
C PHE A 105 10.42 -4.19 -13.67
N VAL A 106 9.16 -3.89 -13.32
CA VAL A 106 8.20 -3.32 -14.27
C VAL A 106 8.71 -1.97 -14.77
N PHE A 107 9.16 -1.08 -13.89
CA PHE A 107 9.72 0.22 -14.27
C PHE A 107 10.92 0.08 -15.19
N ARG A 108 11.85 -0.83 -14.87
CA ARG A 108 13.03 -1.11 -15.70
C ARG A 108 12.66 -1.61 -17.10
N ALA A 109 11.54 -2.32 -17.24
CA ALA A 109 11.07 -2.82 -18.53
C ALA A 109 10.33 -1.75 -19.36
N MET A 110 10.05 -0.58 -18.79
CA MET A 110 9.30 0.50 -19.45
C MET A 110 10.21 1.64 -19.88
N ASN A 111 9.82 2.36 -20.94
CA ASN A 111 10.44 3.63 -21.28
C ASN A 111 9.96 4.69 -20.26
N PRO A 112 10.85 5.32 -19.46
CA PRO A 112 10.46 6.28 -18.43
C PRO A 112 9.70 7.50 -18.97
N GLU A 113 9.99 7.91 -20.21
CA GLU A 113 9.33 9.05 -20.88
C GLU A 113 7.96 8.68 -21.46
N SER A 114 7.60 7.40 -21.46
CA SER A 114 6.27 6.99 -21.86
C SER A 114 5.24 7.36 -20.79
N ARG A 115 4.00 7.61 -21.23
CA ARG A 115 2.82 7.83 -20.39
C ARG A 115 2.81 6.96 -19.12
N TRP A 116 2.76 5.64 -19.30
CA TRP A 116 2.70 4.71 -18.18
C TRP A 116 4.06 4.52 -17.49
N GLY A 117 5.18 4.82 -18.16
CA GLY A 117 6.50 4.84 -17.53
C GLY A 117 6.60 5.85 -16.40
N GLN A 118 6.05 7.06 -16.60
CA GLN A 118 5.97 8.09 -15.56
C GLN A 118 5.14 7.63 -14.37
N VAL A 119 3.94 7.07 -14.61
CA VAL A 119 3.06 6.55 -13.54
C VAL A 119 3.74 5.44 -12.75
N VAL A 120 4.37 4.48 -13.43
CA VAL A 120 5.08 3.38 -12.77
C VAL A 120 6.30 3.90 -11.99
N GLY A 121 7.02 4.89 -12.51
CA GLY A 121 8.10 5.56 -11.78
C GLY A 121 7.61 6.19 -10.47
N ASN A 122 6.47 6.87 -10.51
CA ASN A 122 5.84 7.44 -9.32
C ASN A 122 5.38 6.34 -8.34
N ILE A 123 4.84 5.22 -8.83
CA ILE A 123 4.49 4.08 -7.98
C ILE A 123 5.72 3.54 -7.24
N VAL A 124 6.86 3.41 -7.92
CA VAL A 124 8.13 3.00 -7.29
C VAL A 124 8.51 3.99 -6.19
N SER A 125 8.41 5.30 -6.44
CA SER A 125 8.68 6.35 -5.44
C SER A 125 7.76 6.20 -4.21
N GLU A 126 6.45 6.07 -4.41
CA GLU A 126 5.50 5.88 -3.32
C GLU A 126 5.78 4.61 -2.51
N TRP A 127 6.17 3.51 -3.16
CA TRP A 127 6.58 2.29 -2.47
C TRP A 127 7.82 2.51 -1.59
N THR A 128 8.81 3.26 -2.08
CA THR A 128 9.99 3.60 -1.27
C THR A 128 9.62 4.49 -0.08
N GLN A 129 8.68 5.42 -0.25
CA GLN A 129 8.17 6.27 0.84
C GLN A 129 7.44 5.46 1.91
N VAL A 130 6.50 4.57 1.51
CA VAL A 130 5.77 3.70 2.46
C VAL A 130 6.74 2.78 3.19
N LEU A 131 7.70 2.17 2.48
CA LEU A 131 8.74 1.35 3.11
C LEU A 131 9.57 2.17 4.11
N GLY A 132 9.98 3.37 3.72
CA GLY A 132 10.69 4.31 4.58
C GLY A 132 9.91 4.60 5.86
N LEU A 133 8.62 4.93 5.74
CA LEU A 133 7.74 5.19 6.88
C LEU A 133 7.64 3.98 7.82
N VAL A 134 7.45 2.77 7.29
CA VAL A 134 7.39 1.54 8.09
C VAL A 134 8.70 1.29 8.84
N LEU A 135 9.85 1.51 8.20
CA LEU A 135 11.16 1.33 8.82
C LEU A 135 11.47 2.42 9.87
N LEU A 136 11.12 3.67 9.57
CA LEU A 136 11.28 4.80 10.47
C LEU A 136 10.41 4.62 11.71
N THR A 137 9.11 4.34 11.57
CA THR A 137 8.20 4.10 12.71
C THR A 137 8.58 2.88 13.56
N LYS A 138 9.36 1.94 13.00
CA LYS A 138 9.88 0.79 13.73
C LYS A 138 11.10 1.11 14.59
N ARG A 139 11.97 2.03 14.14
CA ARG A 139 13.24 2.37 14.84
C ARG A 139 13.20 3.69 15.58
N LEU A 140 12.38 4.62 15.14
CA LEU A 140 12.25 5.97 15.68
C LEU A 140 10.85 6.10 16.28
N MET A 141 10.80 6.26 17.60
CA MET A 141 9.59 6.67 18.30
C MET A 141 9.80 8.12 18.74
N GLU A 142 9.02 9.04 18.18
CA GLU A 142 8.96 10.40 18.72
C GLU A 142 8.22 10.36 20.06
N VAL A 143 8.92 10.73 21.13
CA VAL A 143 8.34 10.90 22.47
C VAL A 143 7.33 12.05 22.38
N GLY A 144 6.03 11.73 22.42
CA GLY A 144 4.92 12.70 22.31
C GLY A 144 3.92 12.44 21.19
N SER A 145 4.21 11.57 20.21
CA SER A 145 3.28 11.25 19.09
C SER A 145 2.07 10.37 19.51
N LYS A 146 1.99 10.00 20.79
CA LYS A 146 0.81 9.40 21.43
C LYS A 146 0.31 10.28 22.57
N GLU A 147 -0.12 11.48 22.26
CA GLU A 147 -1.03 12.22 23.14
C GLU A 147 -2.41 12.28 22.49
N HIS A 148 -3.22 11.29 22.89
CA HIS A 148 -4.68 11.26 23.08
C HIS A 148 -5.37 10.00 22.54
#